data_AF-A0A8I1WA02-F1
#
_entry.id   AF-A0A8I1WA02-F1
#
_cell.length_a   1.000
_cell.length_b   1.000
_cell.length_c   1.000
_cell.angle_alpha   90.00
_cell.angle_beta   90.00
_cell.angle_gamma   90.00
#
_symmetry.space_group_name_H-M   'P 1'
#
loop_
_entity.id
_entity.type
_entity.pdbx_description
1 polymer ?
#
loop_
_entity_poly.entity_id
_entity_poly.type
_entity_poly.pdbx_seq_one_letter_code
_entity_poly.pdbx_strand_id
1 'polypeptide(L)'
;MPQRFAEVRAQHGGIHLLINNGAISKLHTRLDEPGTEQFDHVMAANVRGAMLCDRALVQANRGLPYVRLLNIAPTPWTQNKPRSHASLTSNGA
;
A
#
# COMPACT_ATOMS: atom_id res chain seq x y z
N MET A 1 -0.80 -5.29 12.48
CA MET A 1 0.06 -4.24 11.90
C MET A 1 0.79 -3.40 12.94
N PRO A 2 0.15 -2.76 13.94
CA PRO A 2 0.82 -1.85 14.88
C PRO A 2 1.93 -2.51 15.72
N GLN A 3 1.73 -3.77 16.08
CA GLN A 3 2.67 -4.54 16.90
C GLN A 3 4.07 -4.66 16.28
N ARG A 4 4.14 -4.90 14.95
CA ARG A 4 5.43 -4.99 14.22
C ARG A 4 6.23 -3.69 14.26
N PHE A 5 5.58 -2.53 14.17
CA PHE A 5 6.27 -1.24 14.24
C PHE A 5 6.85 -0.99 15.64
N ALA A 6 6.12 -1.38 16.69
CA ALA A 6 6.61 -1.29 18.06
C ALA A 6 7.83 -2.20 18.29
N GLU A 7 7.78 -3.44 17.78
CA GLU A 7 8.88 -4.41 17.86
C GLU A 7 10.15 -3.90 17.17
N VAL A 8 10.04 -3.46 15.91
CA VAL A 8 11.19 -2.94 15.15
C VAL A 8 11.79 -1.71 15.82
N ARG A 9 10.94 -0.79 16.32
CA ARG A 9 11.42 0.39 17.05
C ARG A 9 12.14 0.01 18.34
N ALA A 10 11.63 -0.97 19.08
CA ALA A 10 12.28 -1.44 20.31
C ALA A 10 13.66 -2.06 20.02
N GLN A 11 13.81 -2.74 18.88
CA GLN A 11 15.08 -3.38 18.48
C GLN A 11 16.10 -2.40 17.89
N HIS A 12 15.65 -1.33 17.21
CA HIS A 12 16.53 -0.47 16.41
C HIS A 12 16.50 1.02 16.77
N GLY A 13 15.73 1.43 17.78
CA GLY A 13 15.64 2.81 18.26
C GLY A 13 14.84 3.78 17.38
N GLY A 14 14.40 3.35 16.19
CA GLY A 14 13.62 4.16 15.25
C GLY A 14 13.41 3.46 13.91
N ILE A 15 12.46 3.95 13.11
CA ILE A 15 12.21 3.43 11.76
C ILE A 15 12.33 4.59 10.75
N HIS A 16 13.45 4.67 10.02
CA HIS A 16 13.73 5.81 9.15
C HIS A 16 13.08 5.71 7.75
N LEU A 17 12.79 4.50 7.30
CA LEU A 17 12.24 4.21 5.97
C LEU A 17 11.17 3.14 6.07
N LEU A 18 10.00 3.42 5.48
CA LEU A 18 8.96 2.45 5.20
C LEU A 18 8.84 2.27 3.69
N ILE A 19 8.79 1.01 3.25
CA ILE A 19 8.56 0.65 1.85
C ILE A 19 7.23 -0.11 1.78
N ASN A 20 6.17 0.54 1.30
CA ASN A 20 4.90 -0.11 1.03
C ASN A 20 5.00 -0.84 -0.31
N ASN A 21 5.44 -2.10 -0.26
CA ASN A 21 5.52 -3.00 -1.41
C ASN A 21 4.39 -4.06 -1.41
N GLY A 22 3.57 -4.11 -0.35
CA GLY A 22 2.48 -5.08 -0.26
C GLY A 22 1.35 -4.72 -1.22
N ALA A 23 1.34 -5.33 -2.39
CA ALA A 23 0.31 -5.13 -3.40
C ALA A 23 -0.22 -6.47 -3.93
N ILE A 24 -1.52 -6.53 -4.17
CA ILE A 24 -2.17 -7.61 -4.92
C ILE A 24 -2.69 -7.09 -6.25
N SER A 25 -2.67 -7.95 -7.25
CA SER A 25 -3.29 -7.71 -8.55
C SER A 25 -4.09 -8.93 -8.94
N LYS A 26 -5.28 -8.70 -9.49
CA LYS A 26 -6.05 -9.72 -10.20
C LYS A 26 -6.29 -9.22 -11.61
N LEU A 27 -5.77 -9.97 -12.59
CA LEU A 27 -5.94 -9.66 -14.01
C LEU A 27 -7.35 -10.11 -14.44
N HIS A 28 -8.20 -9.17 -14.84
CA HIS A 28 -9.55 -9.47 -15.34
C HIS A 28 -9.63 -9.24 -16.82
N THR A 29 -10.21 -10.16 -17.58
CA THR A 29 -10.23 -10.07 -19.05
C THR A 29 -11.07 -8.91 -19.56
N ARG A 30 -12.08 -8.52 -18.79
CA ARG A 30 -13.05 -7.51 -19.16
C ARG A 30 -13.40 -6.60 -17.97
N LEU A 31 -13.88 -5.39 -18.27
CA LEU A 31 -14.23 -4.36 -17.28
C LEU A 31 -15.51 -4.68 -16.49
N ASP A 32 -16.39 -5.48 -17.07
CA ASP A 32 -17.67 -5.94 -16.52
C ASP A 32 -17.52 -7.21 -15.65
N GLU A 33 -16.34 -7.81 -15.59
CA GLU A 33 -16.06 -9.03 -14.82
C GLU A 33 -15.77 -8.82 -13.32
N PRO A 34 -14.95 -7.84 -12.88
CA PRO A 34 -14.66 -7.71 -11.46
C PRO A 34 -15.89 -7.26 -10.67
N GLY A 35 -16.32 -8.10 -9.73
CA GLY A 35 -17.32 -7.72 -8.74
C GLY A 35 -16.78 -6.67 -7.75
N THR A 36 -17.68 -5.93 -7.12
CA THR A 36 -17.34 -4.88 -6.14
C THR A 36 -16.49 -5.40 -4.99
N GLU A 37 -16.78 -6.59 -4.46
CA GLU A 37 -16.00 -7.21 -3.38
C GLU A 37 -14.52 -7.41 -3.77
N GLN A 38 -14.26 -7.73 -5.03
CA GLN A 38 -12.92 -7.97 -5.53
C GLN A 38 -12.15 -6.66 -5.72
N PHE A 39 -12.83 -5.62 -6.19
CA PHE A 39 -12.28 -4.27 -6.21
C PHE A 39 -11.94 -3.80 -4.79
N ASP A 40 -12.87 -3.95 -3.86
CA ASP A 40 -12.71 -3.56 -2.45
C ASP A 40 -11.54 -4.33 -1.82
N HIS A 41 -11.36 -5.61 -2.15
CA HIS A 41 -10.23 -6.40 -1.68
C HIS A 41 -8.88 -5.83 -2.17
N VAL A 42 -8.79 -5.44 -3.45
CA VAL A 42 -7.59 -4.81 -4.03
C VAL A 42 -7.32 -3.44 -3.39
N MET A 43 -8.36 -2.62 -3.21
CA MET A 43 -8.25 -1.31 -2.54
C MET A 43 -7.85 -1.46 -1.06
N ALA A 44 -8.41 -2.45 -0.37
CA ALA A 44 -8.11 -2.71 1.03
C ALA A 44 -6.64 -3.10 1.23
N ALA A 45 -6.06 -3.89 0.32
CA ALA A 45 -4.67 -4.28 0.36
C ALA A 45 -3.72 -3.14 -0.06
N ASN A 46 -3.93 -2.59 -1.26
CA ASN A 46 -2.93 -1.71 -1.90
C ASN A 46 -2.99 -0.28 -1.36
N VAL A 47 -4.19 0.25 -1.10
CA VAL A 47 -4.38 1.66 -0.71
C VAL A 47 -4.55 1.76 0.79
N ARG A 48 -5.59 1.10 1.33
CA ARG A 48 -5.87 1.17 2.76
C ARG A 48 -4.73 0.55 3.59
N GLY A 49 -4.14 -0.54 3.10
CA GLY A 49 -2.98 -1.17 3.73
C GLY A 49 -1.78 -0.22 3.84
N ALA A 50 -1.40 0.42 2.73
CA ALA A 50 -0.31 1.41 2.70
C ALA A 50 -0.60 2.60 3.64
N MET A 51 -1.80 3.18 3.56
CA MET A 51 -2.22 4.28 4.43
C MET A 51 -2.14 3.92 5.92
N LEU A 52 -2.52 2.69 6.29
CA LEU A 52 -2.41 2.21 7.68
C LEU A 52 -0.96 2.02 8.12
N CYS A 53 -0.08 1.53 7.24
CA CYS A 53 1.35 1.46 7.52
C CYS A 53 1.96 2.85 7.72
N ASP A 54 1.61 3.82 6.87
CA ASP A 54 2.10 5.20 6.95
C ASP A 54 1.68 5.84 8.28
N ARG A 55 0.41 5.67 8.65
CA ARG A 55 -0.11 6.14 9.95
C ARG A 55 0.63 5.48 11.11
N ALA A 56 0.85 4.16 11.06
CA ALA A 56 1.53 3.42 12.10
C ALA A 56 3.00 3.87 12.25
N LEU A 57 3.70 4.12 11.14
CA LEU A 57 5.06 4.64 11.13
C LEU A 57 5.13 6.01 11.82
N VAL A 58 4.27 6.95 11.42
CA VAL A 58 4.23 8.30 12.01
C VAL A 58 3.95 8.24 13.50
N GLN A 59 3.03 7.36 13.93
CA GLN A 59 2.74 7.17 15.35
C GLN A 59 3.92 6.55 16.10
N ALA A 60 4.57 5.54 15.53
CA ALA A 60 5.72 4.88 16.13
C ALA A 60 6.97 5.80 16.18
N ASN A 61 7.13 6.73 15.26
CA ASN A 61 8.31 7.61 15.21
C ASN A 61 8.05 9.03 15.71
N ARG A 62 6.99 9.25 16.50
CA ARG A 62 6.78 10.56 17.14
C ARG A 62 8.03 10.97 17.93
N GLY A 63 8.56 12.14 17.61
CA GLY A 63 9.77 12.69 18.22
C GLY A 63 11.06 12.47 17.43
N LEU A 64 11.05 11.63 16.39
CA LEU A 64 12.16 11.60 15.43
C LEU A 64 12.09 12.80 14.47
N PRO A 65 13.25 13.32 14.01
CA PRO A 65 13.29 14.50 13.15
C PRO A 65 12.74 14.25 11.74
N TYR A 66 12.77 13.00 11.26
CA TYR A 66 12.25 12.65 9.95
C TYR A 66 11.92 11.15 9.83
N VAL A 67 11.06 10.84 8.86
CA VAL A 67 10.82 9.51 8.32
C VAL A 67 10.67 9.62 6.80
N ARG A 68 10.92 8.54 6.07
CA ARG A 68 10.70 8.47 4.62
C ARG A 68 9.70 7.37 4.30
N LEU A 69 8.78 7.68 3.38
CA LEU A 69 7.76 6.77 2.88
C LEU A 69 8.03 6.51 1.40
N LEU A 70 8.10 5.24 1.01
CA LEU A 70 8.21 4.82 -0.39
C LEU A 70 7.06 3.88 -0.71
N ASN A 71 6.09 4.37 -1.50
CA ASN A 71 4.97 3.57 -1.97
C ASN A 71 5.28 3.07 -3.38
N ILE A 72 5.27 1.74 -3.56
CA ILE A 72 5.53 1.13 -4.86
C ILE A 72 4.21 0.93 -5.58
N ALA A 73 3.98 1.73 -6.62
CA ALA A 73 2.89 1.58 -7.56
C ALA A 73 3.42 0.91 -8.84
N PRO A 74 2.90 -0.26 -9.27
CA PRO A 74 3.33 -0.86 -10.52
C PRO A 74 2.90 -0.01 -11.74
N THR A 75 3.69 -0.12 -12.80
CA THR A 75 3.57 0.64 -14.07
C THR A 75 2.27 0.51 -14.87
N PRO A 76 1.36 -0.48 -14.67
CA PRO A 76 0.09 -0.47 -15.39
C PRO A 76 -0.64 0.88 -15.27
N TRP A 77 -0.51 1.58 -14.12
CA TRP A 77 -1.10 2.91 -13.88
C TRP A 77 -0.81 3.92 -15.00
N THR A 78 0.41 3.94 -15.55
CA THR A 78 0.79 4.88 -16.64
C THR A 78 0.50 4.34 -18.04
N GLN A 79 0.15 3.06 -18.20
CA GLN A 79 0.13 2.39 -19.50
C GLN A 79 -1.27 1.96 -19.97
N ASN A 80 -2.34 2.32 -19.24
CA ASN A 80 -3.72 1.93 -19.52
C ASN A 80 -3.84 0.48 -20.03
N LYS A 81 -3.15 -0.44 -19.35
CA LYS A 81 -3.07 -1.82 -19.85
C LYS A 81 -4.46 -2.45 -19.76
N PRO A 82 -4.96 -3.02 -20.87
CA PRO A 82 -6.17 -3.82 -20.82
C PRO A 82 -6.04 -4.82 -19.67
N ARG A 83 -7.16 -5.07 -18.97
CA ARG A 83 -7.28 -6.14 -17.99
C ARG A 83 -6.72 -5.86 -16.59
N SER A 84 -6.41 -4.60 -16.26
CA SER A 84 -5.77 -4.23 -14.98
C SER A 84 -6.53 -3.18 -14.14
N HIS A 85 -7.76 -2.83 -14.49
CA HIS A 85 -8.52 -1.67 -13.97
C HIS A 85 -8.54 -1.51 -12.43
N ALA A 86 -8.81 -2.56 -11.66
CA ALA A 86 -8.78 -2.45 -10.19
C ALA A 86 -7.38 -2.10 -9.66
N SER A 87 -6.33 -2.66 -10.28
CA SER A 87 -4.95 -2.31 -9.98
C SER A 87 -4.61 -0.90 -10.49
N LEU A 88 -5.08 -0.49 -11.68
CA LEU A 88 -4.90 0.89 -12.19
C LEU A 88 -5.44 1.92 -11.21
N THR A 89 -6.69 1.76 -10.77
CA THR A 89 -7.35 2.71 -9.87
C THR A 89 -6.68 2.73 -8.50
N SER A 90 -6.37 1.57 -7.92
CA SER A 90 -5.69 1.51 -6.61
C SER A 90 -4.30 2.12 -6.61
N ASN A 91 -3.56 2.02 -7.72
CA ASN A 91 -2.21 2.58 -7.82
C ASN A 91 -2.19 4.07 -8.18
N GLY A 92 -3.32 4.63 -8.62
CA GLY A 92 -3.48 6.05 -8.93
C GLY A 92 -4.09 6.89 -7.81
N ALA A 93 -4.51 6.25 -6.73
CA ALA A 93 -5.03 6.88 -5.52
C ALA A 93 -3.90 7.15 -4.52
#